data_AF-A0A2B5W203-F1
#
_entry.id   AF-A0A2B5W203-F1
#
_cell.length_a   1.000
_cell.length_b   1.000
_cell.length_c   1.000
_cell.angle_alpha   90.00
_cell.angle_beta   90.00
_cell.angle_gamma   90.00
#
_symmetry.space_group_name_H-M   'P 1'
#
loop_
_entity.id
_entity.type
_entity.pdbx_description
1 polymer ?
#
loop_
_entity_poly.entity_id
_entity_poly.type
_entity_poly.pdbx_seq_one_letter_code
_entity_poly.pdbx_strand_id
1 'polypeptide(L)' 'FYDGINGSYKGRITSKEPLTVFFRKEGWIDIGGNRWTPEEHFDIVDIR' A
#
# COMPACT_ATOMS: atom_id res chain seq x y z
N PHE A 1 3.01 -2.56 -6.28
CA PHE A 1 1.69 -1.92 -6.18
C PHE A 1 0.88 -2.23 -7.41
N TYR A 2 -0.44 -2.21 -7.23
CA TYR A 2 -1.46 -2.66 -8.15
C TYR A 2 -2.51 -1.54 -8.32
N ASP A 3 -3.32 -1.58 -9.39
CA ASP A 3 -4.41 -0.61 -9.62
C ASP A 3 -5.73 -0.94 -8.90
N GLY A 4 -5.66 -1.84 -7.92
CA GLY A 4 -6.77 -2.30 -7.10
C GLY A 4 -6.35 -3.46 -6.22
N ILE A 5 -7.22 -3.85 -5.28
CA ILE A 5 -7.09 -5.11 -4.55
C ILE A 5 -7.19 -6.26 -5.55
N ASN A 6 -6.18 -7.13 -5.57
CA ASN A 6 -6.02 -8.19 -6.58
C ASN A 6 -6.07 -7.66 -8.03
N GLY A 7 -5.73 -6.39 -8.23
CA GLY A 7 -5.74 -5.72 -9.53
C GLY A 7 -4.54 -6.07 -10.40
N SER A 8 -4.39 -5.34 -11.50
CA SER A 8 -3.24 -5.48 -12.39
C SER A 8 -1.98 -4.91 -11.75
N TYR A 9 -0.87 -5.63 -11.87
CA TYR A 9 0.43 -5.14 -11.43
C TYR A 9 0.85 -3.88 -12.19
N LYS A 10 1.27 -2.83 -11.47
CA LYS A 10 1.72 -1.57 -12.06
C LYS A 10 3.19 -1.27 -11.84
N GLY A 11 3.80 -1.85 -10.80
CA GLY A 11 5.20 -1.61 -10.51
C GLY A 11 5.60 -1.96 -9.08
N ARG A 12 6.86 -1.71 -8.77
CA ARG A 12 7.45 -1.97 -7.45
C ARG A 12 7.77 -0.65 -6.75
N ILE A 13 7.57 -0.63 -5.43
CA ILE A 13 8.04 0.45 -4.57
C ILE A 13 9.48 0.10 -4.19
N THR A 14 10.42 0.99 -4.50
CA THR A 14 11.85 0.82 -4.19
C THR A 14 12.37 1.85 -3.18
N SER A 15 11.57 2.88 -2.89
CA SER A 15 11.89 3.86 -1.86
C SER A 15 11.91 3.19 -0.47
N LYS A 16 12.81 3.67 0.39
CA LYS A 16 12.85 3.32 1.82
C LYS A 16 12.15 4.35 2.71
N GLU A 17 11.70 5.46 2.13
CA GLU A 17 10.99 6.50 2.86
C GLU A 17 9.61 5.99 3.34
N PRO A 18 9.12 6.45 4.51
CA PRO A 18 7.77 6.14 4.97
C PRO A 18 6.71 6.56 3.95
N LEU A 19 5.65 5.74 3.84
CA LEU A 19 4.50 6.02 3.01
C LEU A 19 3.29 6.33 3.88
N THR A 20 2.49 7.31 3.48
CA THR A 20 1.18 7.54 4.09
C THR A 20 0.22 6.44 3.64
N VAL A 21 -0.43 5.81 4.61
CA VAL A 21 -1.53 4.88 4.38
C VAL A 21 -2.83 5.67 4.36
N PHE A 22 -3.54 5.66 3.23
CA PHE A 22 -4.82 6.37 3.06
C PHE A 22 -6.03 5.49 3.37
N PHE A 23 -5.94 4.19 3.06
CA PHE A 23 -6.98 3.22 3.35
C PHE A 23 -6.38 1.85 3.64
N ARG A 24 -7.03 1.06 4.50
CA ARG A 24 -6.67 -0.33 4.79
C ARG A 24 -7.90 -1.20 4.60
N LYS A 25 -7.76 -2.31 3.87
CA LYS A 25 -8.86 -3.25 3.62
C LYS A 25 -8.32 -4.63 3.31
N GLU A 26 -8.79 -5.65 4.03
CA GLU A 26 -8.58 -7.07 3.69
C GLU A 26 -7.09 -7.44 3.46
N GLY A 27 -6.17 -6.88 4.25
CA GLY A 27 -4.73 -7.13 4.10
C GLY A 27 -4.05 -6.30 3.00
N TRP A 28 -4.73 -5.28 2.47
CA TRP A 28 -4.20 -4.32 1.51
C TRP A 28 -4.20 -2.91 2.06
N ILE A 29 -3.23 -2.12 1.63
CA ILE A 29 -3.14 -0.70 1.94
C ILE A 29 -3.13 0.13 0.64
N ASP A 30 -3.90 1.22 0.61
CA ASP A 30 -3.82 2.25 -0.42
C ASP A 30 -2.78 3.30 0.00
N ILE A 31 -1.75 3.47 -0.83
CA ILE A 31 -0.68 4.46 -0.65
C ILE A 31 -0.91 5.73 -1.50
N GLY A 32 -2.18 5.98 -1.84
CA GLY A 32 -2.67 7.17 -2.50
C GLY A 32 -2.76 7.01 -4.02
N GLY A 33 -3.78 7.62 -4.63
CA GLY A 33 -4.00 7.56 -6.07
C GLY A 33 -4.44 6.19 -6.57
N ASN A 34 -5.20 5.44 -5.76
CA ASN A 34 -5.66 4.08 -6.07
C ASN A 34 -4.49 3.12 -6.34
N ARG A 35 -3.44 3.20 -5.52
CA ARG A 35 -2.25 2.36 -5.60
C ARG A 35 -2.23 1.42 -4.41
N TRP A 36 -2.57 0.17 -4.66
CA TRP A 36 -2.73 -0.82 -3.61
C TRP A 36 -1.50 -1.71 -3.49
N THR A 37 -1.15 -2.07 -2.26
CA THR A 37 -0.05 -3.00 -1.99
C THR A 37 -0.40 -3.91 -0.81
N PRO A 38 0.11 -5.15 -0.78
CA PRO A 38 -0.08 -6.03 0.37
C PRO A 38 0.48 -5.39 1.63
N GLU A 39 -0.30 -5.48 2.71
CA GLU A 39 0.04 -4.93 4.02
C GLU A 39 1.27 -5.63 4.62
N GLU A 40 1.42 -6.94 4.39
CA GLU A 40 2.49 -7.79 4.93
C GLU A 40 3.92 -7.38 4.52
N HIS A 41 4.08 -6.45 3.59
CA HIS A 41 5.38 -5.94 3.16
C HIS A 41 5.86 -4.72 3.96
N PHE A 42 5.07 -4.24 4.91
CA PHE A 42 5.34 -3.00 5.65
C PHE A 42 5.21 -3.20 7.15
N ASP A 43 6.10 -2.53 7.89
CA ASP A 43 5.87 -2.23 9.29
C ASP A 43 4.92 -1.03 9.38
N ILE A 44 3.73 -1.22 9.95
CA ILE A 44 2.73 -0.15 10.07
C ILE A 44 2.78 0.47 11.46
N VAL A 45 2.88 1.81 11.48
CA VAL A 45 2.78 2.61 12.69
C VAL A 45 1.47 3.40 12.64
N ASP A 46 0.50 3.02 13.48
CA ASP A 46 -0.73 3.78 13.68
C ASP A 46 -0.43 4.96 14.61
N ILE A 47 -0.41 6.16 14.03
CA ILE A 47 -0.22 7.40 14.79
C ILE A 47 -1.60 7.85 15.27
N ARG A 48 -1.84 7.73 16.57
CA ARG A 48 -3.08 8.18 17.22
C ARG A 48 -3.01 9.67 17.58
#